data_AF-A0A519LMV6-F1
#
_entry.id   AF-A0A519LMV6-F1
#
_cell.length_a   1.000
_cell.length_b   1.000
_cell.length_c   1.000
_cell.angle_alpha   90.00
_cell.angle_beta   90.00
_cell.angle_gamma   90.00
#
_symmetry.space_group_name_H-M   'P 1'
#
loop_
_entity.id
_entity.type
_entity.pdbx_description
1 polymer ?
#
loop_
_entity_poly.entity_id
_entity_poly.type
_entity_poly.pdbx_seq_one_letter_code
_entity_poly.pdbx_strand_id
1 'polypeptide(L)'
;MKTAIQTIIALTILCSCGQQARQNEQVTDTAGKNQLESTLTNKVDSQIIEKKVGQELFKSILDTINVKTITVDFIINNQWFYRPFDNCESYLKFQENGKGISYNCEMEEDYEMTYKIEGNKLFIAEYDIPHVDNEERKKIKYRDDTYVYNGHSLIMVGSKMYNIGGLEWTPKIEVVINYDRKKY
;
A
#
# COMPACT_ATOMS: atom_id res chain seq x y z
N MET A 1 -33.59 1.88 63.14
CA MET A 1 -34.57 1.72 62.04
C MET A 1 -33.81 1.51 60.73
N LYS A 2 -34.41 0.81 59.76
CA LYS A 2 -33.78 0.44 58.49
C LYS A 2 -34.23 1.42 57.38
N THR A 3 -33.32 1.74 56.46
CA THR A 3 -33.63 2.04 55.05
C THR A 3 -32.38 1.81 54.20
N ALA A 4 -32.24 0.59 53.68
CA ALA A 4 -31.31 0.30 52.59
C ALA A 4 -32.11 0.37 51.29
N ILE A 5 -31.68 1.22 50.35
CA ILE A 5 -32.29 1.34 49.03
C ILE A 5 -31.50 0.46 48.07
N GLN A 6 -32.13 -0.62 47.61
CA GLN A 6 -31.58 -1.51 46.58
C GLN A 6 -31.91 -0.94 45.20
N THR A 7 -30.89 -0.54 44.43
CA THR A 7 -31.08 -0.15 43.03
C THR A 7 -30.90 -1.38 42.15
N ILE A 8 -31.94 -1.76 41.43
CA ILE A 8 -31.98 -2.96 40.57
C ILE A 8 -31.31 -2.65 39.23
N ILE A 9 -30.33 -3.46 38.84
CA ILE A 9 -29.71 -3.40 37.50
C ILE A 9 -30.42 -4.42 36.62
N ALA A 10 -31.14 -3.95 35.60
CA ALA A 10 -31.77 -4.81 34.60
C ALA A 10 -30.78 -5.14 33.48
N LEU A 11 -30.28 -6.37 33.45
CA LEU A 11 -29.36 -6.88 32.43
C LEU A 11 -30.17 -7.58 31.32
N THR A 12 -30.31 -6.96 30.14
CA THR A 12 -30.98 -7.59 28.99
C THR A 12 -29.97 -8.33 28.11
N ILE A 13 -29.90 -9.65 28.29
CA ILE A 13 -29.12 -10.56 27.45
C ILE A 13 -29.97 -10.97 26.24
N LEU A 14 -29.65 -10.47 25.05
CA LEU A 14 -30.21 -10.98 23.80
C LEU A 14 -29.35 -12.16 23.30
N CYS A 15 -29.71 -13.36 23.74
CA CYS A 15 -29.23 -14.60 23.16
C CYS A 15 -29.98 -14.94 21.86
N SER A 16 -29.25 -15.63 20.97
CA SER A 16 -29.71 -16.54 19.91
C SER A 16 -29.58 -16.05 18.47
N CYS A 17 -28.68 -16.71 17.74
CA CYS A 17 -29.05 -17.41 16.50
C CYS A 17 -28.14 -18.65 16.35
N GLY A 18 -28.33 -19.61 17.26
CA GLY A 18 -27.76 -20.95 17.12
C GLY A 18 -28.82 -21.89 16.55
N GLN A 19 -28.74 -22.23 15.26
CA GLN A 19 -29.55 -23.30 14.68
C GLN A 19 -28.77 -24.09 13.63
N GLN A 20 -28.04 -25.09 14.12
CA GLN A 20 -27.43 -26.16 13.32
C GLN A 20 -28.22 -27.46 13.57
N ALA A 21 -28.86 -27.99 12.53
CA ALA A 21 -29.32 -29.38 12.30
C ALA A 21 -30.48 -29.33 11.27
N ARG A 22 -30.56 -30.18 10.23
CA ARG A 22 -30.26 -31.62 10.15
C ARG A 22 -29.89 -32.04 8.71
N GLN A 23 -29.00 -33.01 8.58
CA GLN A 23 -29.01 -33.93 7.43
C GLN A 23 -30.20 -34.91 7.55
N ASN A 24 -30.69 -35.40 6.42
CA ASN A 24 -31.19 -36.77 6.28
C ASN A 24 -31.17 -37.15 4.79
N GLU A 25 -30.54 -38.27 4.47
CA GLU A 25 -30.48 -38.87 3.13
C GLU A 25 -31.57 -39.95 2.97
N GLN A 26 -32.18 -40.04 1.77
CA GLN A 26 -32.59 -41.26 1.03
C GLN A 26 -33.40 -40.81 -0.21
N VAL A 27 -33.06 -41.08 -1.49
CA VAL A 27 -32.66 -42.33 -2.20
C VAL A 27 -33.81 -43.35 -2.17
N THR A 28 -34.41 -43.92 -3.23
CA THR A 28 -34.16 -44.14 -4.70
C THR A 28 -35.55 -44.29 -5.39
N ASP A 29 -35.82 -44.32 -6.72
CA ASP A 29 -35.09 -44.11 -8.00
C ASP A 29 -36.14 -43.89 -9.13
N THR A 30 -35.80 -43.25 -10.26
CA THR A 30 -36.17 -43.80 -11.60
C THR A 30 -35.35 -43.20 -12.75
N ALA A 31 -34.83 -44.08 -13.59
CA ALA A 31 -34.01 -43.83 -14.78
C ALA A 31 -34.51 -42.77 -15.80
N GLY A 32 -33.57 -41.97 -16.32
CA GLY A 32 -33.76 -41.08 -17.48
C GLY A 32 -32.42 -40.76 -18.16
N LYS A 33 -32.13 -41.45 -19.28
CA LYS A 33 -30.86 -41.36 -20.04
C LYS A 33 -30.49 -39.91 -20.46
N ASN A 34 -29.23 -39.54 -20.28
CA ASN A 34 -28.28 -39.40 -21.40
C ASN A 34 -26.85 -39.16 -20.91
N GLN A 35 -25.90 -39.95 -21.42
CA GLN A 35 -24.47 -39.64 -21.32
C GLN A 35 -24.14 -38.48 -22.27
N LEU A 36 -23.28 -37.57 -21.81
CA LEU A 36 -22.19 -37.09 -22.64
C LEU A 36 -20.95 -36.89 -21.75
N GLU A 37 -20.12 -37.92 -21.67
CA GLU A 37 -18.73 -37.70 -21.27
C GLU A 37 -18.06 -36.83 -22.34
N SER A 38 -17.46 -35.72 -21.93
CA SER A 38 -16.37 -35.11 -22.66
C SER A 38 -15.36 -34.57 -21.65
N THR A 39 -14.45 -35.46 -21.28
CA THR A 39 -13.32 -35.20 -20.40
C THR A 39 -12.40 -34.17 -21.05
N LEU A 40 -12.61 -32.90 -20.75
CA LEU A 40 -11.66 -31.81 -21.02
C LEU A 40 -11.39 -31.03 -19.72
N THR A 41 -10.86 -31.75 -18.72
CA THR A 41 -9.96 -31.15 -17.74
C THR A 41 -8.73 -30.64 -18.48
N ASN A 42 -8.86 -29.45 -19.08
CA ASN A 42 -7.71 -28.64 -19.43
C ASN A 42 -6.91 -28.43 -18.16
N LYS A 43 -5.81 -29.17 -18.02
CA LYS A 43 -4.69 -28.74 -17.20
C LYS A 43 -4.23 -27.40 -17.79
N VAL A 44 -4.82 -26.33 -17.28
CA VAL A 44 -4.16 -25.03 -17.32
C VAL A 44 -2.93 -25.24 -16.45
N ASP A 45 -1.79 -25.48 -17.09
CA ASP A 45 -0.49 -25.19 -16.50
C ASP A 45 -0.47 -23.67 -16.28
N SER A 46 -1.11 -23.24 -15.18
CA SER A 46 -0.83 -21.98 -14.56
C SER A 46 0.59 -22.11 -14.05
N GLN A 47 1.55 -21.81 -14.93
CA GLN A 47 2.86 -21.37 -14.49
C GLN A 47 2.57 -20.24 -13.51
N ILE A 48 2.77 -20.53 -12.23
CA ILE A 48 2.64 -19.55 -11.16
C ILE A 48 3.80 -18.59 -11.41
N ILE A 49 3.52 -17.51 -12.15
CA ILE A 49 4.47 -16.43 -12.35
C ILE A 49 4.66 -15.82 -10.97
N GLU A 50 5.77 -16.18 -10.34
CA GLU A 50 6.07 -15.75 -8.98
C GLU A 50 6.08 -14.22 -8.92
N LYS A 51 5.24 -13.66 -8.05
CA LYS A 51 5.03 -12.22 -7.98
C LYS A 51 6.28 -11.59 -7.39
N LYS A 52 7.04 -10.88 -8.22
CA LYS A 52 8.22 -10.11 -7.77
C LYS A 52 7.77 -9.05 -6.76
N VAL A 53 8.46 -8.96 -5.63
CA VAL A 53 8.19 -7.99 -4.57
C VAL A 53 9.47 -7.28 -4.10
N GLY A 54 9.33 -6.06 -3.60
CA GLY A 54 10.43 -5.28 -3.03
C GLY A 54 11.63 -5.18 -3.99
N GLN A 55 12.80 -5.67 -3.55
CA GLN A 55 14.05 -5.57 -4.31
C GLN A 55 14.00 -6.23 -5.69
N GLU A 56 13.29 -7.35 -5.84
CA GLU A 56 13.16 -8.05 -7.13
C GLU A 56 12.29 -7.28 -8.12
N LEU A 57 11.22 -6.66 -7.61
CA LEU A 57 10.36 -5.76 -8.38
C LEU A 57 11.15 -4.53 -8.84
N PHE A 58 11.84 -3.86 -7.91
CA PHE A 58 12.67 -2.68 -8.21
C PHE A 58 13.74 -2.97 -9.26
N LYS A 59 14.44 -4.11 -9.14
CA LYS A 59 15.40 -4.55 -10.15
C LYS A 59 14.72 -4.78 -11.50
N SER A 60 13.60 -5.50 -11.53
CA SER A 60 12.86 -5.77 -12.77
C SER A 60 12.37 -4.50 -13.47
N ILE A 61 12.03 -3.44 -12.73
CA ILE A 61 11.68 -2.13 -13.28
C ILE A 61 12.90 -1.50 -13.93
N LEU A 62 14.03 -1.43 -13.21
CA LEU A 62 15.29 -0.84 -13.70
C LEU A 62 15.81 -1.56 -14.96
N ASP A 63 15.74 -2.88 -15.01
CA ASP A 63 16.17 -3.69 -16.15
C ASP A 63 15.30 -3.47 -17.41
N THR A 64 14.09 -2.91 -17.26
CA THR A 64 13.11 -2.74 -18.35
C THR A 64 12.98 -1.29 -18.84
N ILE A 65 13.32 -0.29 -18.01
CA ILE A 65 12.89 1.09 -18.23
C ILE A 65 13.96 2.01 -18.85
N ASN A 66 13.53 2.85 -19.80
CA ASN A 66 14.39 3.87 -20.41
C ASN A 66 14.50 5.11 -19.50
N VAL A 67 15.49 5.13 -18.62
CA VAL A 67 15.72 6.24 -17.69
C VAL A 67 16.19 7.50 -18.43
N LYS A 68 15.60 8.65 -18.08
CA LYS A 68 15.93 9.98 -18.58
C LYS A 68 16.61 10.81 -17.49
N THR A 69 17.36 11.81 -17.92
CA THR A 69 17.93 12.83 -17.03
C THR A 69 16.81 13.60 -16.32
N ILE A 70 17.06 13.92 -15.05
CA ILE A 70 16.18 14.66 -14.17
C ILE A 70 17.00 15.79 -13.52
N THR A 71 16.39 16.96 -13.32
CA THR A 71 17.05 18.12 -12.69
C THR A 71 16.17 18.70 -11.60
N VAL A 72 16.78 19.47 -10.69
CA VAL A 72 16.10 20.13 -9.57
C VAL A 72 15.01 21.08 -10.10
N ASP A 73 15.36 21.99 -11.01
CA ASP A 73 14.42 22.90 -11.68
C ASP A 73 13.26 22.15 -12.34
N PHE A 74 13.52 20.99 -12.95
CA PHE A 74 12.49 20.20 -13.61
C PHE A 74 11.48 19.60 -12.63
N ILE A 75 11.91 19.07 -11.49
CA ILE A 75 10.96 18.49 -10.51
C ILE A 75 10.18 19.54 -9.74
N ILE A 76 10.75 20.71 -9.46
CA ILE A 76 10.07 21.82 -8.75
C ILE A 76 8.98 22.44 -9.63
N ASN A 77 9.25 22.62 -10.93
CA ASN A 77 8.31 23.21 -11.88
C ASN A 77 7.21 22.23 -12.37
N ASN A 78 7.02 21.10 -11.69
CA ASN A 78 5.94 20.14 -11.98
C ASN A 78 5.32 19.62 -10.69
N GLN A 79 4.05 19.23 -10.77
CA GLN A 79 3.40 18.42 -9.75
C GLN A 79 3.46 16.95 -10.15
N TRP A 80 3.47 16.07 -9.15
CA TRP A 80 3.69 14.64 -9.34
C TRP A 80 2.63 13.88 -8.58
N PHE A 81 1.79 13.11 -9.27
CA PHE A 81 0.59 12.48 -8.70
C PHE A 81 0.58 10.97 -8.91
N TYR A 82 0.33 10.20 -7.86
CA TYR A 82 0.12 8.76 -7.91
C TYR A 82 -1.32 8.46 -7.50
N ARG A 83 -2.03 7.68 -8.34
CA ARG A 83 -3.41 7.28 -8.08
C ARG A 83 -3.52 5.76 -7.99
N PRO A 84 -3.39 5.15 -6.79
CA PRO A 84 -3.62 3.72 -6.63
C PRO A 84 -5.09 3.31 -6.89
N PHE A 85 -6.04 4.22 -6.64
CA PHE A 85 -7.49 3.98 -6.81
C PHE A 85 -8.21 5.26 -7.27
N ASP A 86 -9.41 5.13 -7.83
CA ASP A 86 -10.16 6.24 -8.46
C ASP A 86 -10.44 7.46 -7.54
N ASN A 87 -10.47 7.25 -6.22
CA ASN A 87 -10.67 8.31 -5.21
C ASN A 87 -9.46 8.48 -4.25
N CYS A 88 -8.30 7.92 -4.60
CA CYS A 88 -7.09 7.97 -3.79
C CYS A 88 -5.99 8.63 -4.64
N GLU A 89 -5.67 9.90 -4.35
CA GLU A 89 -4.60 10.65 -5.03
C GLU A 89 -3.52 11.05 -4.01
N SER A 90 -2.35 10.44 -4.15
CA SER A 90 -1.12 10.80 -3.43
C SER A 90 -0.29 11.76 -4.28
N TYR A 91 0.48 12.67 -3.67
CA TYR A 91 1.28 13.65 -4.43
C TYR A 91 2.66 13.93 -3.82
N LEU A 92 3.61 14.32 -4.68
CA LEU A 92 4.92 14.84 -4.30
C LEU A 92 5.07 16.27 -4.82
N LYS A 93 5.49 17.19 -3.94
CA LYS A 93 5.72 18.60 -4.26
C LYS A 93 7.10 19.06 -3.78
N PHE A 94 7.96 19.44 -4.72
CA PHE A 94 9.36 19.79 -4.48
C PHE A 94 9.57 21.31 -4.32
N GLN A 95 10.61 21.72 -3.59
CA GLN A 95 11.00 23.11 -3.33
C GLN A 95 12.51 23.31 -3.57
N GLU A 96 12.95 24.55 -3.84
CA GLU A 96 14.34 24.89 -4.27
C GLU A 96 15.46 24.54 -3.29
N ASN A 97 15.15 24.28 -2.02
CA ASN A 97 16.11 24.04 -0.93
C ASN A 97 16.30 22.55 -0.59
N GLY A 98 15.95 21.64 -1.49
CA GLY A 98 16.02 20.20 -1.23
C GLY A 98 14.94 19.70 -0.25
N LYS A 99 13.87 20.47 -0.03
CA LYS A 99 12.70 20.07 0.77
C LYS A 99 11.46 19.88 -0.09
N GLY A 100 10.47 19.19 0.44
CA GLY A 100 9.16 19.07 -0.19
C GLY A 100 8.09 18.59 0.77
N ILE A 101 6.92 18.37 0.19
CA ILE A 101 5.77 17.76 0.86
C ILE A 101 5.41 16.48 0.11
N SER A 102 5.18 15.41 0.86
CA SER A 102 4.64 14.15 0.38
C SER A 102 3.27 13.94 1.02
N TYR A 103 2.25 13.64 0.23
CA TYR A 103 0.92 13.28 0.71
C TYR A 103 0.58 11.87 0.23
N ASN A 104 0.09 11.04 1.15
CA ASN A 104 -0.48 9.75 0.81
C ASN A 104 -1.99 9.77 1.12
N CYS A 105 -2.82 9.42 0.13
CA CYS A 105 -4.28 9.38 0.29
C CYS A 105 -4.80 8.36 1.32
N GLU A 106 -3.95 7.42 1.76
CA GLU A 106 -4.23 6.50 2.88
C GLU A 106 -3.97 7.12 4.28
N MET A 107 -3.40 8.34 4.34
CA MET A 107 -3.00 9.03 5.56
C MET A 107 -3.68 10.41 5.69
N GLU A 108 -3.89 10.87 6.92
CA GLU A 108 -4.60 12.14 7.18
C GLU A 108 -3.70 13.38 7.07
N GLU A 109 -2.38 13.25 7.25
CA GLU A 109 -1.42 14.37 7.31
C GLU A 109 -0.42 14.38 6.14
N ASP A 110 0.02 15.59 5.77
CA ASP A 110 1.13 15.85 4.84
C ASP A 110 2.48 15.58 5.54
N TYR A 111 3.35 14.75 4.93
CA TYR A 111 4.71 14.49 5.41
C TYR A 111 5.71 15.56 4.94
N GLU A 112 6.63 15.95 5.83
CA GLU A 112 7.84 16.67 5.38
C GLU A 112 8.78 15.66 4.72
N MET A 113 9.25 16.00 3.52
CA MET A 113 10.32 15.26 2.87
C MET A 113 11.53 16.14 2.58
N THR A 114 12.71 15.51 2.56
CA THR A 114 13.89 16.08 1.92
C THR A 114 14.25 15.26 0.70
N TYR A 115 14.93 15.87 -0.28
CA TYR A 115 15.30 15.18 -1.51
C TYR A 115 16.65 15.65 -2.04
N LYS A 116 17.27 14.79 -2.86
CA LYS A 116 18.47 15.10 -3.64
C LYS A 116 18.45 14.35 -4.97
N ILE A 117 19.11 14.90 -5.99
CA ILE A 117 19.33 14.21 -7.26
C ILE A 117 20.82 13.85 -7.36
N GLU A 118 21.13 12.59 -7.62
CA GLU A 118 22.49 12.13 -7.92
C GLU A 118 22.46 11.32 -9.21
N GLY A 119 23.13 11.83 -10.25
CA GLY A 119 23.05 11.27 -11.60
C GLY A 119 21.63 11.33 -12.17
N ASN A 120 21.04 10.17 -12.44
CA ASN A 120 19.68 10.02 -12.97
C ASN A 120 18.65 9.56 -11.91
N LYS A 121 19.03 9.56 -10.63
CA LYS A 121 18.19 9.12 -9.51
C LYS A 121 17.79 10.29 -8.63
N LEU A 122 16.51 10.32 -8.26
CA LEU A 122 15.96 11.17 -7.22
C LEU A 122 15.85 10.34 -5.93
N PHE A 123 16.46 10.80 -4.86
CA PHE A 123 16.35 10.21 -3.52
C PHE A 123 15.44 11.08 -2.69
N ILE A 124 14.49 10.48 -1.98
CA ILE A 124 13.54 11.15 -1.09
C ILE A 124 13.65 10.51 0.29
N ALA A 125 13.76 11.33 1.33
CA ALA A 125 13.69 10.92 2.73
C ALA A 125 12.44 11.54 3.36
N GLU A 126 11.53 10.71 3.87
CA GLU A 126 10.26 11.13 4.47
C GLU A 126 10.34 11.11 6.01
N TYR A 127 9.75 12.13 6.64
CA TYR A 127 9.79 12.35 8.08
C TYR A 127 8.37 12.45 8.65
N ASP A 128 8.13 11.68 9.70
CA ASP A 128 6.87 11.60 10.43
C ASP A 128 7.06 12.13 11.86
N ILE A 129 5.98 12.50 12.53
CA ILE A 129 5.93 12.76 13.97
C ILE A 129 5.12 11.63 14.61
N PRO A 130 5.77 10.53 15.07
CA PRO A 130 5.06 9.45 15.74
C PRO A 130 4.15 9.98 16.85
N HIS A 131 2.91 9.51 16.90
CA HIS A 131 1.93 9.89 17.93
C HIS A 131 2.10 9.11 19.25
N VAL A 132 2.90 8.04 19.23
CA VAL A 132 3.19 7.16 20.38
C VAL A 132 4.67 7.29 20.75
N ASP A 133 4.97 7.29 22.05
CA ASP A 133 6.33 7.34 22.62
C ASP A 133 7.21 8.52 22.13
N ASN A 134 6.58 9.67 21.85
CA ASN A 134 7.23 10.87 21.29
C ASN A 134 6.68 12.17 21.92
N GLU A 135 6.85 12.31 23.24
CA GLU A 135 6.35 13.46 24.02
C GLU A 135 6.82 14.82 23.46
N GLU A 136 8.05 14.87 22.94
CA GLU A 136 8.67 16.07 22.37
C GLU A 136 8.20 16.38 20.93
N ARG A 137 7.33 15.54 20.34
CA ARG A 137 6.86 15.63 18.94
C ARG A 137 8.00 15.79 17.94
N LYS A 138 9.12 15.09 18.17
CA LYS A 138 10.28 15.08 17.28
C LYS A 138 9.91 14.43 15.95
N LYS A 139 10.39 15.01 14.86
CA LYS A 139 10.35 14.40 13.53
C LYS A 139 11.38 13.28 13.45
N ILE A 140 10.95 12.09 13.05
CA ILE A 140 11.79 10.92 12.85
C ILE A 140 11.68 10.50 11.39
N LYS A 141 12.82 10.20 10.77
CA LYS A 141 12.83 9.67 9.40
C LYS A 141 12.27 8.25 9.41
N TYR A 142 11.18 8.01 8.69
CA TYR A 142 10.54 6.69 8.62
C TYR A 142 10.76 6.00 7.26
N ARG A 143 11.22 6.73 6.24
CA ARG A 143 11.42 6.19 4.89
C ARG A 143 12.57 6.85 4.13
N ASP A 144 13.30 6.05 3.34
CA ASP A 144 14.11 6.51 2.21
C ASP A 144 13.61 5.79 0.93
N ASP A 145 13.20 6.56 -0.07
CA ASP A 145 12.80 6.06 -1.38
C ASP A 145 13.75 6.54 -2.48
N THR A 146 13.85 5.76 -3.56
CA THR A 146 14.64 6.09 -4.76
C THR A 146 13.74 6.00 -5.99
N TYR A 147 13.75 7.07 -6.78
CA TYR A 147 12.96 7.20 -8.00
C TYR A 147 13.85 7.43 -9.22
N VAL A 148 13.40 6.97 -10.38
CA VAL A 148 13.94 7.32 -11.70
C VAL A 148 12.86 7.95 -12.56
N TYR A 149 13.25 8.85 -13.47
CA TYR A 149 12.34 9.47 -14.41
C TYR A 149 12.39 8.76 -15.77
N ASN A 150 11.25 8.45 -16.38
CA ASN A 150 11.19 7.75 -17.68
C ASN A 150 10.87 8.68 -18.88
N GLY A 151 10.64 9.97 -18.65
CA GLY A 151 10.13 10.93 -19.65
C GLY A 151 8.66 11.34 -19.45
N HIS A 152 7.95 10.67 -18.54
CA HIS A 152 6.54 10.92 -18.21
C HIS A 152 6.27 10.94 -16.70
N SER A 153 6.90 10.04 -15.93
CA SER A 153 6.58 9.77 -14.52
C SER A 153 7.85 9.54 -13.69
N LEU A 154 7.79 9.83 -12.38
CA LEU A 154 8.76 9.36 -11.39
C LEU A 154 8.37 7.96 -10.94
N ILE A 155 9.31 7.02 -10.98
CA ILE A 155 9.03 5.59 -10.81
C ILE A 155 9.90 5.04 -9.70
N MET A 156 9.26 4.47 -8.68
CA MET A 156 9.95 3.93 -7.52
C MET A 156 10.76 2.68 -7.88
N VAL A 157 12.05 2.72 -7.59
CA VAL A 157 13.06 1.68 -7.89
C VAL A 157 13.95 1.39 -6.68
N GLY A 158 13.50 1.76 -5.50
CA GLY A 158 14.16 1.50 -4.23
C GLY A 158 13.31 2.08 -3.10
N SER A 159 13.23 1.35 -2.00
CA SER A 159 12.54 1.79 -0.79
C SER A 159 13.15 1.12 0.43
N LYS A 160 13.28 1.88 1.51
CA LYS A 160 13.73 1.46 2.83
C LYS A 160 12.82 2.13 3.86
N MET A 161 12.33 1.37 4.82
CA MET A 161 11.56 1.87 5.95
C MET A 161 12.37 1.74 7.24
N TYR A 162 12.07 2.62 8.18
CA TYR A 162 12.72 2.75 9.48
C TYR A 162 11.67 2.75 10.58
N ASN A 163 11.95 2.07 11.70
CA ASN A 163 11.16 2.22 12.92
C ASN A 163 11.80 3.25 13.87
N ILE A 164 11.13 3.58 14.98
CA ILE A 164 11.63 4.54 15.99
C ILE A 164 13.01 4.13 16.55
N GLY A 165 13.31 2.82 16.61
CA GLY A 165 14.61 2.28 17.02
C GLY A 165 15.69 2.26 15.93
N GLY A 166 15.41 2.79 14.72
CA GLY A 166 16.35 2.83 13.60
C GLY A 166 16.55 1.50 12.85
N LEU A 167 15.74 0.48 13.11
CA LEU A 167 15.79 -0.78 12.35
C LEU A 167 15.32 -0.53 10.91
N GLU A 168 16.15 -0.90 9.94
CA GLU A 168 15.88 -0.76 8.51
C GLU A 168 15.31 -2.05 7.89
N TRP A 169 14.32 -1.93 7.01
CA TRP A 169 13.90 -3.02 6.12
C TRP A 169 13.46 -2.51 4.73
N THR A 170 13.54 -3.35 3.70
CA THR A 170 12.86 -3.07 2.42
C THR A 170 11.39 -3.50 2.51
N PRO A 171 10.41 -2.61 2.24
CA PRO A 171 8.99 -2.99 2.24
C PRO A 171 8.67 -3.98 1.11
N LYS A 172 7.70 -4.87 1.36
CA LYS A 172 7.18 -5.84 0.39
C LYS A 172 6.22 -5.18 -0.60
N ILE A 173 6.71 -4.19 -1.34
CA ILE A 173 5.92 -3.51 -2.36
C ILE A 173 5.72 -4.47 -3.54
N GLU A 174 4.47 -4.66 -3.96
CA GLU A 174 4.09 -5.64 -4.99
C GLU A 174 3.50 -5.01 -6.26
N VAL A 175 3.50 -3.68 -6.34
CA VAL A 175 2.96 -2.89 -7.45
C VAL A 175 3.96 -1.81 -7.85
N VAL A 176 3.94 -1.39 -9.12
CA VAL A 176 4.79 -0.30 -9.59
C VAL A 176 4.19 1.04 -9.15
N ILE A 177 4.91 1.79 -8.32
CA ILE A 177 4.50 3.13 -7.87
C ILE A 177 5.06 4.16 -8.84
N ASN A 178 4.16 4.80 -9.59
CA ASN A 178 4.45 5.83 -10.59
C ASN A 178 3.76 7.14 -10.20
N TYR A 179 4.52 8.21 -9.96
CA TYR A 179 3.97 9.56 -9.87
C TYR A 179 4.02 10.21 -11.25
N ASP A 180 2.86 10.39 -11.87
CA ASP A 180 2.71 11.01 -13.18
C ASP A 180 2.88 12.52 -13.11
N ARG A 181 3.57 13.08 -14.11
CA ARG A 181 3.86 14.50 -14.19
C ARG A 181 2.65 15.30 -14.65
N LYS A 182 2.14 16.17 -13.78
CA LYS A 182 1.23 17.26 -14.15
C LYS A 182 2.01 18.56 -14.25
N LYS A 183 2.09 19.10 -15.46
CA LYS A 183 2.76 20.38 -15.71
C LYS A 183 1.91 21.53 -15.15
N TYR A 184 2.56 22.54 -14.57
CA TYR A 184 2.00 23.87 -14.38
C TYR A 184 1.84 24.61 -15.72
#